data_AF-A0A8S3FM24-F1
#
_entry.id   AF-A0A8S3FM24-F1
#
_cell.length_a   1.000
_cell.length_b   1.000
_cell.length_c   1.000
_cell.angle_alpha   90.00
_cell.angle_beta   90.00
_cell.angle_gamma   90.00
#
_symmetry.space_group_name_H-M   'P 1'
#
loop_
_entity.id
_entity.type
_entity.pdbx_description
1 polymer ?
#
loop_
_entity_poly.entity_id
_entity_poly.type
_entity_poly.pdbx_seq_one_letter_code
_entity_poly.pdbx_strand_id
1 'polypeptide(L)'
;MYYLNCVCFSVDCNDDPDIRRLTNYNNWSSLTVDEQKRLLVFCYTLSPDVFDNKVFFQNDALCQNSSNKFYEISQLRHQVFAVSTIVVAGRARQVNKIMVYKLSWIRFYYLEPMQRLAQRFTAQQRQNQRTSSACTIS
;
A
#
# COMPACT_ATOMS: atom_id res chain seq x y z
N MET A 1 -1.05 -1.92 6.69
CA MET A 1 -2.09 -1.51 5.69
C MET A 1 -2.68 -2.71 5.00
N TYR A 2 -4.01 -2.84 4.93
CA TYR A 2 -4.64 -3.98 4.22
C TYR A 2 -4.14 -4.03 2.77
N TYR A 3 -4.05 -2.86 2.13
CA TYR A 3 -3.41 -2.70 0.83
C TYR A 3 -2.00 -3.31 0.75
N LEU A 4 -1.10 -2.97 1.69
CA LEU A 4 0.27 -3.50 1.68
C LEU A 4 0.31 -5.01 1.89
N ASN A 5 -0.62 -5.56 2.69
CA ASN A 5 -0.75 -7.01 2.83
C ASN A 5 -1.11 -7.68 1.49
N CYS A 6 -2.00 -7.06 0.71
CA CYS A 6 -2.34 -7.53 -0.64
C CYS A 6 -1.17 -7.40 -1.63
N VAL A 7 -0.37 -6.33 -1.54
CA VAL A 7 0.88 -6.20 -2.31
C VAL A 7 1.82 -7.35 -1.97
N CYS A 8 2.09 -7.62 -0.69
CA CYS A 8 2.98 -8.70 -0.25
C CYS A 8 2.45 -10.10 -0.59
N PHE A 9 1.15 -10.24 -0.84
CA PHE A 9 0.56 -11.49 -1.30
C PHE A 9 0.67 -11.67 -2.82
N SER A 10 0.78 -10.56 -3.56
CA SER A 10 0.83 -10.54 -5.02
C SER A 10 2.26 -10.55 -5.55
N VAL A 11 3.19 -9.92 -4.83
CA VAL A 11 4.61 -9.83 -5.18
C VAL A 11 5.49 -10.14 -3.98
N ASP A 12 6.69 -10.63 -4.24
CA ASP A 12 7.66 -10.88 -3.18
C ASP A 12 8.09 -9.57 -2.50
N CYS A 13 7.90 -9.55 -1.19
CA CYS A 13 8.18 -8.43 -0.30
C CYS A 13 9.16 -8.79 0.82
N ASN A 14 9.91 -9.90 0.69
CA ASN A 14 10.79 -10.44 1.73
C ASN A 14 12.04 -9.60 2.02
N ASP A 15 12.23 -8.50 1.28
CA ASP A 15 13.46 -7.70 1.36
C ASP A 15 13.53 -6.79 2.59
N ASP A 16 12.40 -6.61 3.30
CA ASP A 16 12.36 -5.82 4.52
C ASP A 16 11.73 -6.63 5.67
N PRO A 17 12.49 -6.98 6.73
CA PRO A 17 11.98 -7.78 7.85
C PRO A 17 10.87 -7.05 8.63
N ASP A 18 10.81 -5.72 8.57
CA ASP A 18 9.81 -4.90 9.23
C ASP A 18 8.50 -4.82 8.43
N ILE A 19 8.48 -5.25 7.16
CA ILE A 19 7.27 -5.16 6.33
C ILE A 19 6.09 -5.88 6.96
N ARG A 20 6.32 -7.01 7.64
CA ARG A 20 5.27 -7.75 8.38
C ARG A 20 4.71 -6.96 9.55
N ARG A 21 5.57 -6.23 10.27
CA ARG A 21 5.16 -5.37 11.39
C ARG A 21 4.41 -4.13 10.90
N LEU A 22 4.86 -3.53 9.80
CA LEU A 22 4.23 -2.35 9.18
C LEU A 22 2.92 -2.69 8.45
N THR A 23 2.79 -3.91 7.93
CA THR A 23 1.57 -4.36 7.23
C THR A 23 0.47 -4.81 8.18
N ASN A 24 0.79 -5.22 9.41
CA ASN A 24 -0.17 -5.71 10.40
C ASN A 24 -1.31 -4.69 10.65
N TYR A 25 -2.47 -4.99 10.08
CA TYR A 25 -3.63 -4.09 10.01
C TYR A 25 -4.21 -3.71 11.37
N ASN A 26 -4.15 -4.61 12.35
CA ASN A 26 -4.86 -4.44 13.62
C ASN A 26 -4.18 -3.48 14.60
N ASN A 27 -2.92 -3.08 14.35
CA ASN A 27 -2.08 -2.40 15.35
C ASN A 27 -1.51 -1.04 14.91
N TRP A 28 -2.05 -0.34 13.90
CA TRP A 28 -1.45 0.93 13.47
C TRP A 28 -1.54 2.05 14.50
N SER A 29 -2.50 1.99 15.42
CA SER A 29 -2.59 2.91 16.55
C SER A 29 -1.37 2.79 17.49
N SER A 30 -0.68 1.64 17.48
CA SER A 30 0.50 1.38 18.31
C SER A 30 1.84 1.76 17.65
N LEU A 31 1.84 2.16 16.38
CA LEU A 31 3.06 2.55 15.68
C LEU A 31 3.57 3.91 16.19
N THR A 32 4.88 3.99 16.45
CA THR A 32 5.61 5.23 16.73
C THR A 32 5.56 6.18 15.52
N VAL A 33 5.88 7.46 15.75
CA VAL A 33 5.92 8.46 14.67
C VAL A 33 6.90 8.07 13.56
N ASP A 34 8.05 7.49 13.91
CA ASP A 34 9.04 7.08 12.93
C ASP A 34 8.62 5.82 12.15
N GLU A 35 7.96 4.86 12.81
CA GLU A 35 7.34 3.72 12.10
C GLU A 35 6.24 4.18 11.15
N GLN A 36 5.43 5.19 11.52
CA GLN A 36 4.41 5.74 10.62
C GLN A 36 5.05 6.46 9.41
N LYS A 37 6.17 7.17 9.60
CA LYS A 37 6.90 7.79 8.47
C LYS A 37 7.45 6.71 7.53
N ARG A 38 8.06 5.65 8.06
CA ARG A 38 8.52 4.51 7.27
C ARG A 38 7.38 3.87 6.50
N LEU A 39 6.25 3.60 7.17
CA LEU A 39 5.04 3.09 6.54
C LEU A 39 4.59 3.97 5.37
N LEU A 40 4.60 5.30 5.54
CA LEU A 40 4.22 6.23 4.49
C LEU A 40 5.15 6.15 3.28
N VAL A 41 6.48 6.13 3.50
CA VAL A 41 7.48 5.95 2.43
C VAL A 41 7.24 4.62 1.71
N PHE A 42 6.96 3.54 2.43
CA PHE A 42 6.61 2.26 1.84
C PHE A 42 5.34 2.32 0.99
N CYS A 43 4.28 2.95 1.48
CA CYS A 43 3.03 3.11 0.72
C CYS A 43 3.23 3.91 -0.58
N TYR A 44 4.08 4.96 -0.56
CA TYR A 44 4.41 5.70 -1.78
C TYR A 44 5.29 4.91 -2.74
N THR A 45 6.26 4.17 -2.21
CA THR A 45 7.16 3.33 -3.02
C THR A 45 6.39 2.18 -3.70
N LEU A 46 5.39 1.66 -2.99
CA LEU A 46 4.50 0.61 -3.44
C LEU A 46 3.13 1.20 -3.83
N SER A 47 3.09 2.33 -4.54
CA SER A 47 1.83 2.94 -4.95
C SER A 47 1.07 2.03 -5.94
N PRO A 48 -0.27 2.09 -5.98
CA PRO A 48 -1.08 1.29 -6.89
C PRO A 48 -0.64 1.43 -8.35
N ASP A 49 -0.23 2.64 -8.75
CA ASP A 49 0.20 2.97 -10.12
C ASP A 49 1.40 2.14 -10.58
N VAL A 50 2.25 1.69 -9.64
CA VAL A 50 3.39 0.82 -9.96
C VAL A 50 2.93 -0.55 -10.44
N PHE A 51 1.83 -1.04 -9.87
CA PHE A 51 1.26 -2.38 -10.09
C PHE A 51 0.12 -2.39 -11.11
N ASP A 52 -0.48 -1.22 -11.38
CA ASP A 52 -1.63 -1.08 -12.25
C ASP A 52 -1.33 -1.63 -13.66
N ASN A 53 -2.29 -2.38 -14.19
CA ASN A 53 -2.22 -3.10 -15.46
C ASN A 53 -1.04 -4.07 -15.62
N LYS A 54 -0.35 -4.43 -14.53
CA LYS A 54 0.76 -5.41 -14.52
C LYS A 54 0.48 -6.57 -13.59
N VAL A 55 0.12 -6.23 -12.36
CA VAL A 55 -0.19 -7.18 -11.26
C VAL A 55 -1.58 -6.91 -10.71
N PHE A 56 -1.98 -5.64 -10.67
CA PHE A 56 -3.28 -5.20 -10.20
C PHE A 56 -4.14 -4.79 -11.40
N PHE A 57 -5.35 -5.34 -11.47
CA PHE A 57 -6.29 -5.05 -12.55
C PHE A 57 -7.64 -4.65 -11.99
N GLN A 58 -8.13 -3.49 -12.39
CA GLN A 58 -9.49 -3.09 -12.07
C GLN A 58 -10.47 -3.89 -12.93
N ASN A 59 -11.25 -4.79 -12.32
CA ASN A 59 -12.26 -5.57 -13.03
C ASN A 59 -13.37 -6.05 -12.09
N ASP A 60 -14.48 -5.33 -12.10
CA ASP A 60 -15.64 -5.61 -11.26
C ASP A 60 -16.31 -6.95 -11.58
N ALA A 61 -16.30 -7.37 -12.85
CA ALA A 61 -16.91 -8.63 -13.30
C ALA A 61 -16.16 -9.86 -12.73
N LEU A 62 -14.82 -9.81 -12.70
CA LEU A 62 -14.01 -10.88 -12.09
C LEU A 62 -14.12 -10.90 -10.57
N CYS A 63 -14.34 -9.74 -9.94
CA CYS A 63 -14.48 -9.64 -8.49
C CYS A 63 -15.78 -10.24 -7.96
N GLN A 64 -16.85 -10.33 -8.78
CA GLN A 64 -18.16 -10.87 -8.38
C GLN A 64 -18.65 -10.25 -7.05
N ASN A 65 -18.82 -11.05 -5.98
CA ASN A 65 -19.30 -10.61 -4.67
C ASN A 65 -18.18 -10.11 -3.73
N SER A 66 -16.91 -10.21 -4.14
CA SER A 66 -15.77 -9.74 -3.34
C SER A 66 -15.33 -8.34 -3.76
N SER A 67 -14.65 -7.61 -2.88
CA SER A 67 -14.06 -6.30 -3.19
C SER A 67 -12.74 -6.43 -3.94
N ASN A 68 -11.97 -7.49 -3.66
CA ASN A 68 -10.81 -7.93 -4.44
C ASN A 68 -10.73 -9.45 -4.46
N LYS A 69 -10.04 -10.01 -5.46
CA LYS A 69 -9.71 -11.43 -5.57
C LYS A 69 -8.29 -11.63 -6.10
N PHE A 70 -7.71 -12.78 -5.75
CA PHE A 70 -6.40 -13.19 -6.23
C PHE A 70 -6.53 -14.38 -7.16
N TYR A 71 -5.77 -14.33 -8.24
CA TYR A 71 -5.71 -15.36 -9.26
C TYR A 71 -4.26 -15.77 -9.50
N GLU A 72 -4.06 -17.03 -9.82
CA GLU A 72 -2.77 -17.49 -10.35
C GLU A 72 -2.55 -16.90 -11.75
N ILE A 73 -1.29 -16.62 -12.10
CA ILE A 73 -0.94 -16.11 -13.44
C ILE A 73 -1.50 -17.04 -14.53
N SER A 74 -1.46 -18.35 -14.30
CA SER A 74 -1.99 -19.37 -15.22
C SER A 74 -3.49 -19.24 -15.47
N GLN A 75 -4.28 -18.81 -14.48
CA GLN A 75 -5.74 -18.71 -14.59
C GLN A 75 -6.19 -17.53 -15.45
N LEU A 76 -5.31 -16.55 -15.67
CA LEU A 76 -5.62 -15.29 -16.36
C LEU A 76 -4.84 -15.08 -17.66
N ARG A 77 -4.09 -16.09 -18.13
CA ARG A 77 -3.23 -16.02 -19.34
C ARG A 77 -3.92 -15.50 -20.60
N HIS A 78 -5.23 -15.66 -20.72
CA HIS A 78 -6.01 -15.23 -21.89
C HIS A 78 -6.79 -13.92 -21.68
N GLN A 79 -6.81 -13.37 -20.46
CA GLN A 79 -7.64 -12.21 -20.11
C GLN A 79 -6.83 -10.97 -19.76
N VAL A 80 -5.58 -11.13 -19.29
CA VAL A 80 -4.69 -10.01 -18.95
C VAL A 80 -3.24 -10.33 -19.33
N PHE A 81 -2.48 -9.29 -19.68
CA PHE A 81 -1.04 -9.39 -19.89
C PHE A 81 -0.32 -9.43 -18.54
N ALA A 82 -0.44 -10.56 -17.85
CA ALA A 82 0.19 -10.79 -16.56
C ALA A 82 1.69 -11.02 -16.74
N VAL A 83 2.51 -10.21 -16.07
CA VAL A 83 3.97 -10.37 -16.06
C VAL A 83 4.40 -11.24 -14.88
N SER A 84 5.43 -12.07 -15.06
CA SER A 84 5.99 -12.92 -14.00
C SER A 84 6.95 -12.17 -13.06
N THR A 85 7.40 -10.97 -13.47
CA THR A 85 8.35 -10.15 -12.71
C THR A 85 8.07 -8.68 -12.98
N ILE A 86 8.21 -7.84 -11.96
CA ILE A 86 8.11 -6.38 -12.07
C ILE A 86 9.32 -5.71 -11.40
N VAL A 87 9.67 -4.51 -11.85
CA VAL A 87 10.69 -3.68 -11.20
C VAL A 87 10.00 -2.65 -10.31
N VAL A 88 10.31 -2.70 -9.02
CA VAL A 88 9.78 -1.79 -8.00
C VAL A 88 10.93 -1.27 -7.16
N ALA A 89 11.07 0.05 -7.05
CA ALA A 89 12.17 0.69 -6.33
C ALA A 89 13.56 0.19 -6.77
N GLY A 90 13.75 -0.01 -8.09
CA GLY A 90 15.01 -0.48 -8.67
C GLY A 90 15.30 -1.98 -8.44
N ARG A 91 14.38 -2.74 -7.85
CA ARG A 91 14.54 -4.19 -7.61
C ARG A 91 13.52 -4.99 -8.41
N ALA A 92 13.98 -6.07 -9.03
CA ALA A 92 13.08 -7.04 -9.64
C ALA A 92 12.40 -7.86 -8.55
N ARG A 93 11.07 -7.94 -8.60
CA ARG A 93 10.22 -8.72 -7.69
C ARG A 93 9.44 -9.75 -8.49
N GLN A 94 9.42 -10.98 -8.02
CA GLN A 94 8.58 -12.02 -8.61
C GLN A 94 7.11 -11.74 -8.32
N VAL A 95 6.27 -11.97 -9.33
CA VAL A 95 4.82 -11.93 -9.18
C VAL A 95 4.34 -13.32 -8.81
N ASN A 96 3.72 -13.42 -7.64
CA ASN A 96 3.15 -14.67 -7.13
C ASN A 96 1.70 -14.82 -7.59
N LYS A 97 0.91 -13.74 -7.47
CA LYS A 97 -0.51 -13.73 -7.80
C LYS A 97 -0.92 -12.41 -8.43
N ILE A 98 -1.93 -12.50 -9.29
CA ILE A 98 -2.58 -11.34 -9.90
C ILE A 98 -3.77 -10.95 -9.03
N MET A 99 -3.85 -9.67 -8.69
CA MET A 99 -4.99 -9.15 -7.94
C MET A 99 -5.94 -8.45 -8.90
N VAL A 100 -7.21 -8.84 -8.86
CA VAL A 100 -8.29 -8.04 -9.43
C VAL A 100 -9.03 -7.34 -8.30
N TYR A 101 -9.45 -6.11 -8.54
CA TYR A 101 -10.15 -5.31 -7.54
C TYR A 101 -11.26 -4.46 -8.16
N LYS A 102 -12.25 -4.11 -7.33
CA LYS A 102 -13.26 -3.09 -7.64
C LYS A 102 -12.74 -1.72 -7.32
N LEU A 103 -13.18 -0.68 -8.03
CA LEU A 103 -12.76 0.70 -7.75
C LEU A 103 -13.02 1.13 -6.28
N SER A 104 -14.07 0.60 -5.64
CA SER A 104 -14.32 0.86 -4.22
C SER A 104 -13.18 0.37 -3.32
N TRP A 105 -12.53 -0.74 -3.66
CA TRP A 105 -11.45 -1.33 -2.89
C TRP A 105 -10.25 -0.39 -2.77
N ILE A 106 -9.78 0.18 -3.88
CA ILE A 106 -8.60 1.07 -3.87
C ILE A 106 -8.88 2.34 -3.06
N ARG A 107 -10.12 2.83 -3.12
CA ARG A 107 -10.56 3.98 -2.35
C ARG A 107 -10.50 3.70 -0.84
N PHE A 108 -11.13 2.63 -0.38
CA PHE A 108 -11.21 2.31 1.06
C PHE A 108 -9.89 1.83 1.66
N TYR A 109 -9.08 1.08 0.90
CA TYR A 109 -7.89 0.41 1.47
C TYR A 109 -6.56 1.09 1.15
N TYR A 110 -6.52 2.02 0.20
CA TYR A 110 -5.32 2.81 -0.10
C TYR A 110 -5.57 4.31 0.06
N LEU A 111 -6.50 4.90 -0.70
CA LEU A 111 -6.67 6.37 -0.74
C LEU A 111 -7.08 6.97 0.61
N GLU A 112 -8.12 6.44 1.25
CA GLU A 112 -8.60 6.94 2.55
C GLU A 112 -7.57 6.77 3.68
N PRO A 113 -6.90 5.61 3.84
CA PRO A 113 -5.78 5.47 4.77
C PRO A 113 -4.64 6.46 4.50
N MET A 114 -4.25 6.66 3.25
CA MET A 114 -3.18 7.60 2.87
C MET A 114 -3.57 9.04 3.20
N GLN A 115 -4.82 9.43 2.93
CA GLN A 115 -5.34 10.75 3.27
C GLN A 115 -5.34 10.98 4.79
N ARG A 116 -5.79 10.00 5.58
CA ARG A 116 -5.75 10.08 7.05
C ARG A 116 -4.33 10.21 7.59
N LEU A 117 -3.37 9.45 7.03
CA LEU A 117 -1.96 9.56 7.40
C LEU A 117 -1.41 10.96 7.07
N ALA A 118 -1.67 11.48 5.87
CA ALA A 118 -1.23 12.82 5.46
C ALA A 118 -1.80 13.93 6.37
N GLN A 119 -3.09 13.83 6.73
CA GLN A 119 -3.74 14.76 7.65
C GLN A 119 -3.10 14.73 9.05
N ARG A 120 -2.81 13.54 9.57
CA ARG A 120 -2.16 13.36 10.87
C ARG A 120 -0.78 14.02 10.91
N PHE A 121 0.05 13.79 9.90
CA PHE A 121 1.38 14.41 9.82
C PHE A 121 1.31 15.93 9.66
N THR A 122 0.37 16.44 8.87
CA THR A 122 0.15 17.89 8.74
C THR A 122 -0.27 18.52 10.07
N ALA A 123 -1.16 17.85 10.83
CA ALA A 123 -1.57 18.31 12.14
C ALA A 123 -0.42 18.30 13.16
N GLN A 124 0.41 17.24 13.16
CA GLN A 124 1.60 17.15 14.01
C GLN A 124 2.63 18.24 13.68
N GLN A 125 2.87 18.53 12.40
CA GLN A 125 3.76 19.62 11.99
C GLN A 125 3.27 20.98 12.49
N ARG A 126 1.96 21.26 12.37
CA ARG A 126 1.35 22.50 12.89
C ARG A 126 1.46 22.61 14.41
N GLN A 127 1.30 21.51 15.14
CA GLN A 127 1.49 21.50 16.60
C GLN A 127 2.94 21.76 16.99
N ASN A 128 3.90 21.11 16.33
CA ASN A 128 5.33 21.31 16.58
C ASN A 128 5.79 22.73 16.24
N GLN A 129 5.25 23.36 15.18
CA GLN A 129 5.54 24.75 14.86
C GLN A 129 4.97 25.73 15.89
N ARG A 130 3.80 25.44 16.47
CA ARG A 130 3.22 26.29 17.53
C ARG A 130 4.02 26.21 18.83
N THR A 131 4.48 25.02 19.22
CA THR A 131 5.31 24.86 20.43
C THR A 131 6.72 25.43 20.25
N SER A 132 7.33 25.33 19.06
CA SER A 132 8.62 25.98 18.79
C SER A 132 8.53 27.51 18.76
N SER A 133 7.43 28.06 18.24
CA SER A 133 7.21 29.52 18.18
C SER A 133 6.89 30.12 19.55
N ALA A 134 6.31 29.35 20.47
CA ALA A 134 6.01 29.78 21.83
C ALA A 134 7.25 29.88 22.75
N CYS A 135 8.39 29.27 22.37
CA CYS A 135 9.63 29.31 23.15
C CYS A 135 10.64 30.38 22.69
N THR A 136 10.26 31.32 21.81
CA THR A 136 11.19 32.36 21.30
C THR A 136 10.84 33.78 21.79
N ILE A 137 10.37 33.92 23.02
CA ILE A 137 10.29 35.22 23.69
C ILE A 137 11.08 35.11 24.99
N SER A 138 12.32 35.60 24.98
CA SER A 138 13.18 35.82 26.15
C SER A 138 13.95 37.10 25.90
#